data_AF-A0A0Q5WJ97-F1
#
_entry.id   AF-A0A0Q5WJ97-F1
#
_cell.length_a   1.000
_cell.length_b   1.000
_cell.length_c   1.000
_cell.angle_alpha   90.00
_cell.angle_beta   90.00
_cell.angle_gamma   90.00
#
_symmetry.space_group_name_H-M   'P 1'
#
loop_
_entity.id
_entity.type
_entity.pdbx_description
1 polymer ?
#
loop_
_entity_poly.entity_id
_entity_poly.type
_entity_poly.pdbx_seq_one_letter_code
_entity_poly.pdbx_strand_id
1 'polypeptide(L)'
;MPAGDAARYTERGGSWRTFGALAGVFVVLDVALPGGDVPLLVWVVAVVAVLGVVATGVVAADRVWSVRLAGRGPDAVLTVGREDLRLADVDREALVSGSAGVDVGAPVLGGGAVLPRGRVGLPLRRTDGTTVLVPTRHPAQLTEALLTAHPGAAAPTDEPGRVEP
;
A
#
# COMPACT_ATOMS: atom_id res chain seq x y z
N MET A 1 -23.36 -9.83 -8.25
CA MET A 1 -22.96 -8.94 -9.36
C MET A 1 -21.57 -8.40 -9.05
N PRO A 2 -20.54 -8.67 -9.86
CA PRO A 2 -19.21 -8.12 -9.60
C PRO A 2 -19.20 -6.64 -9.98
N ALA A 3 -18.94 -5.78 -8.98
CA ALA A 3 -18.70 -4.35 -9.19
C ALA A 3 -17.53 -4.16 -10.16
N GLY A 4 -17.78 -3.38 -11.22
CA GLY A 4 -16.90 -3.17 -12.35
C GLY A 4 -15.55 -2.53 -12.02
N ASP A 5 -14.77 -2.32 -13.07
CA ASP A 5 -13.43 -1.74 -13.16
C ASP A 5 -13.31 -0.32 -12.55
N ALA A 6 -13.64 -0.18 -11.27
CA ALA A 6 -13.21 0.94 -10.46
C ALA A 6 -11.69 0.90 -10.38
N ALA A 7 -11.03 2.04 -10.60
CA ALA A 7 -9.58 2.17 -10.61
C ALA A 7 -8.96 1.65 -9.30
N ARG A 8 -8.62 0.35 -9.28
CA ARG A 8 -8.06 -0.35 -8.11
C ARG A 8 -6.55 -0.32 -8.20
N TYR A 9 -5.95 0.70 -7.60
CA TYR A 9 -4.53 0.66 -7.28
C TYR A 9 -4.36 -0.06 -5.93
N THR A 10 -3.45 -1.03 -5.86
CA THR A 10 -3.10 -1.71 -4.60
C THR A 10 -1.61 -1.97 -4.56
N GLU A 11 -0.96 -1.36 -3.57
CA GLU A 11 0.44 -1.57 -3.24
C GLU A 11 0.53 -2.37 -1.93
N ARG A 12 1.17 -3.55 -1.98
CA ARG A 12 1.35 -4.38 -0.78
C ARG A 12 2.37 -3.81 0.19
N GLY A 13 2.05 -3.91 1.48
CA GLY A 13 2.90 -3.45 2.58
C GLY A 13 4.11 -4.36 2.82
N GLY A 14 3.89 -5.67 2.74
CA GLY A 14 4.86 -6.71 3.05
C GLY A 14 5.28 -7.57 1.84
N SER A 15 6.45 -8.21 1.95
CA SER A 15 6.93 -9.17 0.95
C SER A 15 6.98 -10.58 1.55
N TRP A 16 6.18 -11.51 0.99
CA TRP A 16 6.23 -12.93 1.34
C TRP A 16 7.56 -13.60 0.96
N ARG A 17 8.38 -12.92 0.14
CA ARG A 17 9.71 -13.40 -0.27
C ARG A 17 10.65 -13.52 0.93
N THR A 18 10.60 -12.57 1.88
CA THR A 18 11.43 -12.63 3.10
C THR A 18 11.04 -13.81 3.99
N PHE A 19 9.74 -14.09 4.09
CA PHE A 19 9.24 -15.27 4.80
C PHE A 19 9.74 -16.56 4.15
N GLY A 20 9.61 -16.69 2.82
CA GLY A 20 10.10 -17.85 2.08
C GLY A 20 11.62 -18.04 2.18
N ALA A 21 12.40 -16.96 2.18
CA ALA A 21 13.86 -17.03 2.34
C ALA A 21 14.26 -17.54 3.73
N LEU A 22 13.63 -17.05 4.81
CA LEU A 22 13.85 -17.54 6.16
C LEU A 22 13.46 -19.02 6.30
N ALA A 23 12.31 -19.42 5.77
CA ALA A 23 11.90 -20.82 5.74
C ALA A 23 12.93 -21.70 5.00
N GLY A 24 13.45 -21.23 3.87
CA GLY A 24 14.52 -21.90 3.13
C GLY A 24 15.81 -22.07 3.94
N VAL A 25 16.21 -21.06 4.73
CA VAL A 25 17.37 -21.16 5.63
C VAL A 25 17.17 -22.25 6.69
N PHE A 26 15.97 -22.38 7.28
CA PHE A 26 15.68 -23.47 8.22
C PHE A 26 15.79 -24.84 7.55
N VAL A 27 15.27 -24.98 6.33
CA VAL A 27 15.40 -26.24 5.55
C VAL A 27 16.86 -26.56 5.26
N VAL A 28 17.67 -25.56 4.86
CA VAL A 28 19.10 -25.75 4.61
C VAL A 28 19.83 -26.14 5.89
N LEU A 29 19.52 -25.51 7.03
CA LEU A 29 20.11 -25.85 8.32
C LEU A 29 19.75 -27.28 8.74
N ASP A 30 18.49 -27.69 8.58
CA ASP A 30 18.04 -29.07 8.86
C ASP A 30 18.82 -30.10 8.04
N VAL A 31 19.05 -29.83 6.75
CA VAL A 31 19.79 -30.73 5.85
C VAL A 31 21.31 -30.69 6.10
N ALA A 32 21.87 -29.52 6.46
CA ALA A 32 23.31 -29.30 6.55
C ALA A 32 23.91 -29.62 7.92
N LEU A 33 23.10 -29.75 8.98
CA LEU A 33 23.54 -30.10 10.33
C LEU A 33 23.33 -31.61 10.57
N PRO A 34 24.34 -32.47 10.33
CA PRO A 34 24.24 -33.89 10.66
C PRO A 34 24.27 -34.07 12.18
N GLY A 35 23.17 -34.59 12.73
CA GLY A 35 23.12 -35.17 14.08
C GLY A 35 23.11 -34.17 15.22
N GLY A 36 21.98 -34.08 15.92
CA GLY A 36 21.91 -33.52 17.26
C GLY A 36 20.76 -34.16 18.01
N ASP A 37 20.98 -34.58 19.25
CA ASP A 37 20.04 -35.20 20.19
C ASP A 37 18.84 -34.31 20.58
N VAL A 38 18.44 -33.39 19.71
CA VAL A 38 17.30 -32.50 19.90
C VAL A 38 16.04 -33.28 19.54
N PRO A 39 15.12 -33.49 20.48
CA PRO A 39 13.87 -34.18 20.19
C PRO A 39 13.13 -33.48 19.04
N LEU A 40 12.60 -34.25 18.09
CA LEU A 40 11.87 -33.75 16.92
C LEU A 40 10.81 -32.69 17.29
N LEU A 41 10.12 -32.90 18.41
CA LEU A 41 9.12 -31.96 18.93
C LEU A 41 9.70 -30.57 19.21
N VAL A 42 10.91 -30.48 19.78
CA VAL A 42 11.58 -29.21 20.09
C VAL A 42 11.94 -28.50 18.78
N TRP A 43 12.36 -29.24 17.76
CA TRP A 43 12.66 -28.70 16.44
C TRP A 43 11.40 -28.15 15.75
N VAL A 44 10.30 -28.91 15.78
CA VAL A 44 9.00 -28.47 15.23
C VAL A 44 8.52 -27.20 15.93
N VAL A 45 8.61 -27.14 17.27
CA VAL A 45 8.22 -25.94 18.03
C VAL A 45 9.10 -24.75 17.66
N ALA A 46 10.42 -24.93 17.51
CA ALA A 46 11.33 -23.86 17.10
C ALA A 46 10.98 -23.31 15.70
N VAL A 47 10.73 -24.19 14.73
CA VAL A 47 10.30 -23.80 13.37
C VAL A 47 8.99 -23.05 13.41
N VAL A 48 7.98 -23.60 14.08
CA VAL A 48 6.65 -22.98 14.17
C VAL A 48 6.74 -21.63 14.88
N ALA A 49 7.53 -21.51 15.94
CA ALA A 49 7.73 -20.25 16.65
C ALA A 49 8.38 -19.20 15.74
N VAL A 50 9.49 -19.54 15.07
CA VAL A 50 10.19 -18.57 14.21
C VAL A 50 9.37 -18.20 13.00
N LEU A 51 8.81 -19.17 12.27
CA LEU A 51 7.94 -18.90 11.13
C LEU A 51 6.67 -18.15 11.56
N GLY A 52 6.10 -18.48 12.72
CA GLY A 52 4.96 -17.76 13.28
C GLY A 52 5.27 -16.29 13.55
N VAL A 53 6.41 -15.98 14.18
CA VAL A 53 6.87 -14.60 14.40
C VAL A 53 7.09 -13.87 13.08
N VAL A 54 7.77 -14.49 12.11
CA VAL A 54 8.03 -13.87 10.80
C VAL A 54 6.72 -13.65 10.03
N ALA A 55 5.82 -14.64 9.99
CA ALA A 55 4.52 -14.52 9.35
C ALA A 55 3.68 -13.41 9.99
N THR A 56 3.67 -13.33 11.32
CA THR A 56 2.99 -12.26 12.06
C THR A 56 3.58 -10.90 11.69
N GLY A 57 4.90 -10.79 11.59
CA GLY A 57 5.58 -9.58 11.13
C GLY A 57 5.22 -9.19 9.69
N VAL A 58 5.16 -10.15 8.76
CA VAL A 58 4.76 -9.90 7.37
C VAL A 58 3.30 -9.47 7.27
N VAL A 59 2.40 -10.12 8.00
CA VAL A 59 0.97 -9.74 8.03
C VAL A 59 0.77 -8.38 8.68
N ALA A 60 1.49 -8.07 9.76
CA ALA A 60 1.45 -6.76 10.40
C ALA A 60 1.96 -5.68 9.44
N ALA A 61 3.09 -5.90 8.77
CA ALA A 61 3.64 -4.98 7.77
C ALA A 61 2.69 -4.80 6.58
N ASP A 62 2.05 -5.88 6.10
CA ASP A 62 1.09 -5.80 5.01
C ASP A 62 -0.17 -5.02 5.42
N ARG A 63 -0.65 -5.20 6.65
CA ARG A 63 -1.81 -4.45 7.17
C ARG A 63 -1.52 -2.99 7.49
N VAL A 64 -0.30 -2.64 7.89
CA VAL A 64 0.03 -1.28 8.32
C VAL A 64 0.56 -0.43 7.15
N TRP A 65 1.14 -1.05 6.12
CA TRP A 65 1.78 -0.33 5.01
C TRP A 65 1.20 -0.63 3.63
N SER A 66 0.02 -1.25 3.54
CA SER A 66 -0.69 -1.36 2.26
C SER A 66 -1.30 -0.03 1.87
N VAL A 67 -1.08 0.40 0.63
CA VAL A 67 -1.76 1.55 0.02
C VAL A 67 -2.81 1.01 -0.93
N ARG A 68 -4.06 1.39 -0.75
CA ARG A 68 -5.19 0.95 -1.57
C ARG A 68 -6.01 2.15 -1.99
N LEU A 69 -6.31 2.24 -3.27
CA LEU A 69 -7.29 3.16 -3.80
C LEU A 69 -8.53 2.36 -4.18
N ALA A 70 -9.67 2.73 -3.61
CA ALA A 70 -10.95 2.10 -3.89
C ALA A 70 -11.98 3.16 -4.32
N GLY A 71 -12.88 2.76 -5.21
CA GLY A 71 -13.93 3.62 -5.72
C GLY A 71 -13.46 4.59 -6.82
N ARG A 72 -14.34 5.51 -7.20
CA ARG A 72 -14.09 6.60 -8.14
C ARG A 72 -15.03 7.76 -7.78
N GLY A 73 -14.61 8.97 -8.09
CA GLY A 73 -15.45 10.14 -7.91
C GLY A 73 -15.59 10.53 -6.44
N PRO A 74 -16.79 10.96 -5.98
CA PRO A 74 -16.99 11.40 -4.60
C PRO A 74 -16.79 10.29 -3.56
N ASP A 75 -16.93 9.03 -3.98
CA ASP A 75 -16.74 7.85 -3.14
C ASP A 75 -15.31 7.29 -3.19
N ALA A 76 -14.39 7.96 -3.88
CA ALA A 76 -13.01 7.49 -3.97
C ALA A 76 -12.28 7.69 -2.63
N VAL A 77 -11.69 6.61 -2.13
CA VAL A 77 -10.97 6.59 -0.85
C VAL A 77 -9.59 5.98 -1.04
N LEU A 78 -8.58 6.68 -0.55
CA LEU A 78 -7.22 6.21 -0.40
C LEU A 78 -7.02 5.69 1.03
N THR A 79 -6.90 4.38 1.17
CA THR A 79 -6.58 3.71 2.44
C THR A 79 -5.09 3.43 2.51
N VAL A 80 -4.43 3.90 3.56
CA VAL A 80 -3.03 3.55 3.88
C VAL A 80 -2.97 2.91 5.25
N GLY A 81 -2.69 1.61 5.26
CA GLY A 81 -2.72 0.81 6.48
C GLY A 81 -4.11 0.74 7.10
N ARG A 82 -4.34 1.53 8.16
CA ARG A 82 -5.63 1.67 8.86
C ARG A 82 -6.26 3.06 8.72
N GLU A 83 -5.57 3.98 8.05
CA GLU A 83 -6.04 5.36 7.88
C GLU A 83 -6.65 5.52 6.50
N ASP A 84 -7.83 6.15 6.47
CA ASP A 84 -8.58 6.43 5.24
C ASP A 84 -8.54 7.93 4.94
N LEU A 85 -8.27 8.27 3.69
CA LEU A 85 -8.31 9.63 3.15
C LEU A 85 -9.28 9.67 1.97
N ARG A 86 -10.32 10.50 2.05
CA ARG A 86 -11.25 10.68 0.94
C ARG A 86 -10.58 11.53 -0.14
N LEU A 87 -10.70 11.14 -1.40
CA LEU A 87 -10.16 11.91 -2.52
C LEU A 87 -10.88 13.25 -2.71
N ALA A 88 -12.10 13.39 -2.19
CA ALA A 88 -12.79 14.68 -2.13
C ALA A 88 -12.05 15.72 -1.25
N ASP A 89 -11.26 15.26 -0.29
CA ASP A 89 -10.51 16.11 0.63
C ASP A 89 -9.09 16.41 0.11
N VAL A 90 -8.73 15.91 -1.08
CA VAL A 90 -7.43 16.14 -1.72
C VAL A 90 -7.54 17.33 -2.66
N ASP A 91 -6.55 18.22 -2.59
CA ASP A 91 -6.43 19.35 -3.52
C ASP A 91 -5.92 18.83 -4.88
N ARG A 92 -6.83 18.76 -5.84
CA ARG A 92 -6.55 18.33 -7.21
C ARG A 92 -5.55 19.23 -7.91
N GLU A 93 -5.62 20.54 -7.70
CA GLU A 93 -4.74 21.48 -8.39
C GLU A 93 -3.30 21.29 -7.93
N ALA A 94 -3.09 21.15 -6.62
CA ALA A 94 -1.79 20.83 -6.05
C ALA A 94 -1.25 19.45 -6.50
N LEU A 95 -2.14 18.49 -6.73
CA LEU A 95 -1.78 17.17 -7.25
C LEU A 95 -1.35 17.22 -8.72
N VAL A 96 -2.06 17.99 -9.56
CA VAL A 96 -1.77 18.14 -11.00
C VAL A 96 -0.49 18.94 -11.23
N SER A 97 -0.29 20.02 -10.48
CA SER A 97 0.90 20.88 -10.58
C SER A 97 2.15 20.23 -9.99
N GLY A 98 1.99 19.18 -9.17
CA GLY A 98 3.05 18.65 -8.33
C GLY A 98 3.54 19.65 -7.28
N SER A 99 2.74 20.67 -6.96
CA SER A 99 3.11 21.74 -6.03
C SER A 99 2.75 21.44 -4.57
N ALA A 100 2.40 20.18 -4.26
CA ALA A 100 2.34 19.72 -2.88
C ALA A 100 3.77 19.71 -2.31
N GLY A 101 4.23 20.86 -1.83
CA GLY A 101 5.48 20.98 -1.07
C GLY A 101 5.39 20.13 0.20
N VAL A 102 6.52 19.68 0.72
CA VAL A 102 6.55 18.94 1.99
C VAL A 102 6.62 19.94 3.14
N ASP A 103 5.54 20.08 3.90
CA ASP A 103 5.58 20.81 5.16
C ASP A 103 6.49 20.08 6.15
N VAL A 104 7.31 20.84 6.89
CA VAL A 104 8.21 20.27 7.89
C VAL A 104 7.40 19.53 8.94
N GLY A 105 7.64 18.22 9.08
CA GLY A 105 6.91 17.38 10.04
C GLY A 105 5.53 16.90 9.55
N ALA A 106 5.23 17.02 8.26
CA ALA A 106 4.01 16.48 7.67
C ALA A 106 3.79 15.01 8.09
N PRO A 107 2.61 14.66 8.63
CA PRO A 107 2.33 13.31 9.10
C PRO A 107 2.36 12.33 7.92
N VAL A 108 2.91 11.13 8.16
CA VAL A 108 2.86 10.05 7.17
C VAL A 108 1.56 9.27 7.38
N LEU A 109 0.75 9.20 6.33
CA LEU A 109 -0.49 8.43 6.34
C LEU A 109 -0.18 6.96 6.63
N GLY A 110 -0.89 6.37 7.59
CA GLY A 110 -0.62 5.03 8.12
C GLY A 110 0.21 4.98 9.40
N GLY A 111 0.31 6.11 10.13
CA GLY A 111 0.73 6.15 11.53
C GLY A 111 2.24 6.24 11.80
N GLY A 112 3.05 6.61 10.81
CA GLY A 112 4.49 6.78 10.98
C GLY A 112 4.90 8.24 11.16
N ALA A 113 5.84 8.52 12.08
CA ALA A 113 6.56 9.81 12.08
C ALA A 113 7.66 9.86 11.00
N VAL A 114 8.02 8.70 10.43
CA VAL A 114 9.11 8.54 9.46
C VAL A 114 8.66 7.59 8.35
N LEU A 115 9.14 7.83 7.13
CA LEU A 115 8.89 6.95 5.99
C LEU A 115 9.50 5.56 6.21
N PRO A 116 8.79 4.48 5.83
CA PRO A 116 9.37 3.15 5.79
C PRO A 116 10.58 3.10 4.84
N ARG A 117 11.62 2.34 5.20
CA ARG A 117 12.83 2.19 4.36
C ARG A 117 12.47 1.72 2.95
N GLY A 118 13.10 2.36 1.95
CA GLY A 118 12.92 2.02 0.53
C GLY A 118 11.58 2.49 -0.07
N ARG A 119 10.89 3.43 0.58
CA ARG A 119 9.70 4.09 0.04
C ARG A 119 9.92 5.60 -0.05
N VAL A 120 9.21 6.21 -0.98
CA VAL A 120 9.16 7.67 -1.15
C VAL A 120 7.83 8.17 -0.60
N GLY A 121 7.84 9.36 0.00
CA GLY A 121 6.63 10.00 0.52
C GLY A 121 6.08 10.87 -0.58
N LEU A 122 4.96 10.48 -1.16
CA LEU A 122 4.23 11.31 -2.09
C LEU A 122 3.46 12.36 -1.27
N PRO A 123 3.81 13.66 -1.35
CA PRO A 123 3.06 14.69 -0.66
C PRO A 123 1.70 14.86 -1.31
N LEU A 124 0.66 14.77 -0.50
CA LEU A 124 -0.70 15.11 -0.87
C LEU A 124 -1.14 16.30 -0.04
N ARG A 125 -1.51 17.38 -0.72
CA ARG A 125 -2.13 18.53 -0.08
C ARG A 125 -3.62 18.27 0.05
N ARG A 126 -4.16 18.53 1.23
CA ARG A 126 -5.58 18.48 1.50
C ARG A 126 -6.22 19.84 1.25
N THR A 127 -7.54 19.83 1.04
CA THR A 127 -8.35 21.04 0.87
C THR A 127 -8.37 21.93 2.11
N ASP A 128 -8.05 21.38 3.28
CA ASP A 128 -7.83 22.13 4.54
C ASP A 128 -6.48 22.88 4.56
N GLY A 129 -5.66 22.75 3.51
CA GLY A 129 -4.36 23.39 3.37
C GLY A 129 -3.21 22.60 3.98
N THR A 130 -3.47 21.49 4.68
CA THR A 130 -2.43 20.65 5.30
C THR A 130 -1.81 19.67 4.31
N THR A 131 -0.55 19.31 4.54
CA THR A 131 0.15 18.31 3.72
C THR A 131 0.29 16.99 4.48
N VAL A 132 0.01 15.89 3.80
CA VAL A 132 0.19 14.52 4.31
C VAL A 132 1.10 13.74 3.36
N LEU A 133 1.99 12.91 3.91
CA LEU A 133 2.89 12.08 3.11
C LEU A 133 2.29 10.67 2.93
N VAL A 134 2.14 10.22 1.69
CA VAL A 134 1.72 8.85 1.37
C VAL A 134 2.94 8.00 1.00
N PRO A 135 3.26 6.96 1.78
CA PRO A 135 4.42 6.11 1.52
C PRO A 135 4.17 5.17 0.34
N THR A 136 4.87 5.39 -0.78
CA THR A 136 4.73 4.59 -2.01
C THR A 136 6.07 4.21 -2.63
N ARG A 137 6.10 3.06 -3.32
CA ARG A 137 7.21 2.62 -4.18
C ARG A 137 7.10 3.13 -5.60
N HIS A 138 5.89 3.48 -6.05
CA HIS A 138 5.59 3.85 -7.43
C HIS A 138 4.85 5.18 -7.47
N PRO A 139 5.52 6.31 -7.15
CA PRO A 139 4.87 7.61 -7.02
C PRO A 139 4.12 8.04 -8.28
N ALA A 140 4.69 7.80 -9.47
CA ALA A 140 4.03 8.13 -10.73
C ALA A 140 2.72 7.36 -10.95
N GLN A 141 2.71 6.04 -10.69
CA GLN A 141 1.52 5.21 -10.85
C GLN A 141 0.43 5.58 -9.83
N LEU A 142 0.84 5.91 -8.60
CA LEU A 142 -0.09 6.37 -7.59
C LEU A 142 -0.70 7.73 -7.96
N THR A 143 0.10 8.69 -8.42
CA THR A 143 -0.40 9.99 -8.89
C THR A 143 -1.39 9.83 -10.04
N GLU A 144 -1.08 9.00 -11.03
CA GLU A 144 -1.99 8.72 -12.16
C GLU A 144 -3.31 8.09 -11.70
N ALA A 145 -3.24 7.11 -10.80
CA ALA A 145 -4.42 6.47 -10.22
C ALA A 145 -5.29 7.47 -9.43
N LEU A 146 -4.66 8.34 -8.63
CA LEU A 146 -5.36 9.38 -7.87
C LEU A 146 -6.05 10.38 -8.80
N LEU A 147 -5.37 10.85 -9.84
CA LEU A 147 -5.93 11.77 -10.83
C LEU A 147 -7.12 11.14 -11.57
N THR A 148 -7.03 9.86 -11.89
CA THR A 148 -8.08 9.09 -12.59
C THR A 148 -9.30 8.79 -11.72
N ALA A 149 -9.09 8.63 -10.42
CA ALA A 149 -10.16 8.35 -9.46
C ALA A 149 -10.78 9.62 -8.85
N HIS A 150 -10.13 10.79 -8.99
CA HIS A 150 -10.57 12.03 -8.36
C HIS A 150 -11.98 12.44 -8.80
N PRO A 151 -12.82 13.00 -7.91
CA PRO A 151 -14.12 13.58 -8.28
C PRO A 151 -14.07 14.71 -9.32
N GLY A 152 -12.90 15.32 -9.54
CA GLY A 152 -12.71 16.34 -10.57
C GLY A 152 -12.17 15.76 -11.89
N ALA A 153 -12.00 14.43 -11.98
CA ALA A 153 -11.70 13.78 -13.24
C ALA A 153 -12.92 13.93 -14.16
N ALA A 154 -12.69 14.34 -15.41
CA ALA A 154 -13.74 14.30 -16.41
C ALA A 154 -14.31 12.88 -16.46
N ALA A 155 -15.64 12.73 -16.36
CA ALA A 155 -16.27 11.44 -16.55
C ALA A 155 -15.80 10.89 -17.91
N PRO A 156 -15.46 9.60 -18.02
CA PRO A 156 -15.22 9.01 -19.32
C PRO A 156 -16.49 9.26 -20.15
N THR A 157 -16.34 9.99 -21.25
CA THR A 157 -17.43 10.32 -22.16
C THR A 157 -17.96 9.02 -22.77
N ASP A 158 -18.95 8.43 -22.12
CA ASP A 158 -19.73 7.33 -22.67
C ASP A 158 -20.89 7.94 -23.45
N GLU A 159 -20.63 8.37 -24.68
CA GLU A 159 -21.66 8.49 -25.71
C GLU A 159 -21.14 7.88 -27.02
N PRO A 160 -21.51 6.62 -27.34
CA PRO A 160 -21.40 6.12 -28.69
C PRO A 160 -22.40 6.87 -29.57
N GLY A 161 -21.87 7.56 -30.58
CA GLY A 161 -22.63 8.42 -31.48
C GLY A 161 -23.85 7.74 -32.10
N ARG A 162 -25.01 8.40 -31.96
CA ARG A 162 -26.16 8.21 -32.83
C ARG A 162 -26.18 9.36 -33.82
N VAL A 163 -25.75 9.10 -35.04
CA VAL A 163 -26.08 9.93 -36.22
C VAL A 163 -27.14 9.14 -36.98
N GLU A 164 -28.41 9.52 -36.83
CA GLU A 164 -29.47 9.01 -37.70
C GLU A 164 -29.45 9.79 -39.02
N PRO A 165 -29.51 9.11 -40.18
CA PRO A 165 -30.03 9.68 -41.41
C PRO A 165 -31.56 9.59 -41.48
#